data_AF-A0A1C5JFY1-F1
#
_entry.id   AF-A0A1C5JFY1-F1
#
_cell.length_a   1.000
_cell.length_b   1.000
_cell.length_c   1.000
_cell.angle_alpha   90.00
_cell.angle_beta   90.00
_cell.angle_gamma   90.00
#
_symmetry.space_group_name_H-M   'P 1'
#
loop_
_entity.id
_entity.type
_entity.pdbx_description
1 polymer ?
#
loop_
_entity_poly.entity_id
_entity_poly.type
_entity_poly.pdbx_seq_one_letter_code
_entity_poly.pdbx_strand_id
1 'polypeptide(L)'
;MPANRSRLVHVVLALYPRRVRDRYGAEIAELLTHSPTPGRDLADVAWCALVDRGASLTMSHARPHLLRLTGLLAAPLAFGVALAALASVAVAVLGLLEGFGYRVGYRLADVVIAASVVPVAVGTVWMARRTGRREHIAAPIFVVPTALALGIVAVASLQYIGEALGETWWATLMSSLCWYAATFALATGGAALIQRARTGAAWMVMALGGVAILELTCTVYVLLVHRSYGLPSSSAFGAYPVVITGIDPGLVGAPAGQLAEALKGLPALLTVCTVFTLTLVITRAKRQHATPKSASAAPRTS
;
A
#
# COMPACT_ATOMS: atom_id res chain seq x y z
N MET A 1 28.37 5.99 15.88
CA MET A 1 26.98 5.79 16.37
C MET A 1 26.21 7.05 16.83
N PRO A 2 26.78 8.19 17.26
CA PRO A 2 25.98 9.31 17.79
C PRO A 2 25.10 10.04 16.75
N ALA A 3 25.51 10.03 15.47
CA ALA A 3 24.75 10.66 14.38
C ALA A 3 23.38 10.01 14.11
N ASN A 4 23.25 8.68 14.29
CA ASN A 4 21.97 8.00 14.10
C ASN A 4 20.99 8.30 15.24
N ARG A 5 21.50 8.46 16.47
CA ARG A 5 20.70 8.79 17.65
C ARG A 5 20.11 10.19 17.56
N SER A 6 20.91 11.18 17.16
CA SER A 6 20.45 12.56 16.92
C SER A 6 19.34 12.64 15.86
N ARG A 7 19.48 11.88 14.75
CA ARG A 7 18.45 11.81 13.71
C ARG A 7 17.13 11.21 14.22
N LEU A 8 17.19 10.13 15.01
CA LEU A 8 16.00 9.50 15.59
C LEU A 8 15.27 10.44 16.56
N VAL A 9 16.00 11.14 17.42
CA VAL A 9 15.42 12.15 18.33
C VAL A 9 14.73 13.27 17.56
N HIS A 10 15.34 13.77 16.49
CA HIS A 10 14.70 14.78 15.62
C HIS A 10 13.44 14.27 14.93
N VAL A 11 13.43 13.00 14.50
CA VAL A 11 12.24 12.37 13.90
C VAL A 11 11.12 12.25 14.94
N VAL A 12 11.42 11.82 16.17
CA VAL A 12 10.43 11.71 17.24
C VAL A 12 9.88 13.09 17.65
N LEU A 13 10.74 14.11 17.80
CA LEU A 13 10.29 15.47 18.10
C LEU A 13 9.44 16.08 16.98
N ALA A 14 9.65 15.67 15.73
CA ALA A 14 8.80 16.08 14.62
C ALA A 14 7.37 15.51 14.71
N LEU A 15 7.13 14.49 15.53
CA LEU A 15 5.80 13.94 15.78
C LEU A 15 4.97 14.84 16.71
N TYR A 16 5.59 15.60 17.62
CA TYR A 16 4.87 16.51 18.52
C TYR A 16 4.25 17.71 17.77
N PRO A 17 3.09 18.22 18.23
CA PRO A 17 2.54 19.49 17.76
C PRO A 17 3.56 20.62 17.95
N ARG A 18 3.62 21.57 16.99
CA ARG A 18 4.59 22.69 17.02
C ARG A 18 4.68 23.36 18.38
N ARG A 19 3.55 23.69 19.00
CA ARG A 19 3.49 24.35 20.31
C ARG A 19 4.19 23.56 21.44
N VAL A 20 4.07 22.24 21.43
CA VAL A 20 4.69 21.37 22.44
C VAL A 20 6.18 21.22 22.15
N ARG A 21 6.53 21.02 20.87
CA ARG A 21 7.92 20.91 20.44
C ARG A 21 8.72 22.20 20.72
N ASP A 22 8.12 23.36 20.46
CA ASP A 22 8.80 24.64 20.63
C ASP A 22 8.96 24.99 22.13
N ARG A 23 8.10 24.42 23.01
CA ARG A 23 8.14 24.64 24.47
C ARG A 23 8.98 23.61 25.23
N TYR A 24 8.91 22.33 24.87
CA TYR A 24 9.49 21.22 25.62
C TYR A 24 10.49 20.39 24.80
N GLY A 25 10.71 20.72 23.53
CA GLY A 25 11.52 19.90 22.62
C GLY A 25 12.98 19.77 23.04
N ALA A 26 13.56 20.80 23.67
CA ALA A 26 14.93 20.77 24.18
C ALA A 26 15.07 19.80 25.38
N GLU A 27 14.14 19.88 26.33
CA GLU A 27 14.11 19.00 27.51
C GLU A 27 13.88 17.53 27.13
N ILE A 28 12.95 17.27 26.20
CA ILE A 28 12.70 15.92 25.67
C ILE A 28 13.94 15.39 24.93
N ALA A 29 14.63 16.23 24.15
CA ALA A 29 15.87 15.82 23.49
C ALA A 29 16.95 15.45 24.51
N GLU A 30 17.13 16.26 25.54
CA GLU A 30 18.13 16.07 26.58
C GLU A 30 17.88 14.79 27.41
N LEU A 31 16.62 14.53 27.77
CA LEU A 31 16.21 13.29 28.42
C LEU A 31 16.53 12.07 27.54
N LEU A 32 16.22 12.13 26.25
CA LEU A 32 16.47 11.02 25.32
C LEU A 32 17.96 10.79 25.02
N THR A 33 18.79 11.84 25.11
CA THR A 33 20.24 11.69 24.94
C THR A 33 20.92 11.05 26.15
N HIS A 34 20.43 11.30 27.35
CA HIS A 34 21.00 10.77 28.60
C HIS A 34 20.32 9.50 29.11
N SER A 35 19.25 9.05 28.46
CA SER A 35 18.55 7.81 28.85
C SER A 35 19.44 6.57 28.76
N PRO A 36 19.42 5.69 29.79
CA PRO A 36 20.07 4.38 29.78
C PRO A 36 19.33 3.35 28.89
N THR A 37 18.06 3.59 28.55
CA THR A 37 17.21 2.69 27.74
C THR A 37 16.67 3.39 26.48
N PRO A 38 17.54 3.84 25.56
CA PRO A 38 17.17 4.76 24.48
C PRO A 38 16.08 4.23 23.53
N GLY A 39 16.05 2.93 23.27
CA GLY A 39 15.06 2.35 22.35
C GLY A 39 13.64 2.35 22.91
N ARG A 40 13.48 1.99 24.19
CA ARG A 40 12.19 1.97 24.88
C ARG A 40 11.67 3.40 25.06
N ASP A 41 12.52 4.29 25.54
CA ASP A 41 12.13 5.67 25.81
C ASP A 41 11.78 6.43 24.53
N LEU A 42 12.47 6.17 23.41
CA LEU A 42 12.09 6.69 22.10
C LEU A 42 10.70 6.18 21.66
N ALA A 43 10.39 4.91 21.90
CA ALA A 43 9.09 4.35 21.57
C ALA A 43 7.98 4.93 22.45
N ASP A 44 8.20 5.06 23.75
CA ASP A 44 7.25 5.65 24.70
C ASP A 44 6.99 7.14 24.37
N VAL A 45 8.03 7.92 24.11
CA VAL A 45 7.89 9.33 23.70
C VAL A 45 7.18 9.46 22.36
N ALA A 46 7.50 8.60 21.38
CA ALA A 46 6.80 8.59 20.09
C ALA A 46 5.32 8.22 20.26
N TRP A 47 5.01 7.27 21.14
CA TRP A 47 3.64 6.89 21.46
C TRP A 47 2.86 8.02 22.13
N CYS A 48 3.42 8.65 23.17
CA CYS A 48 2.83 9.81 23.82
C CYS A 48 2.61 10.97 22.83
N ALA A 49 3.58 11.24 21.94
CA ALA A 49 3.44 12.25 20.89
C ALA A 49 2.25 11.97 19.96
N LEU A 50 2.04 10.68 19.61
CA LEU A 50 0.91 10.26 18.78
C LEU A 50 -0.42 10.41 19.52
N VAL A 51 -0.48 10.05 20.81
CA VAL A 51 -1.68 10.19 21.65
C VAL A 51 -2.05 11.67 21.84
N ASP A 52 -1.10 12.53 22.19
CA ASP A 52 -1.33 13.98 22.34
C ASP A 52 -1.75 14.65 21.04
N ARG A 53 -1.18 14.19 19.93
CA ARG A 53 -1.59 14.64 18.59
C ARG A 53 -3.00 14.16 18.24
N GLY A 54 -3.40 12.98 18.69
CA GLY A 54 -4.76 12.49 18.61
C GLY A 54 -5.74 13.32 19.43
N ALA A 55 -5.38 13.67 20.67
CA ALA A 55 -6.21 14.48 21.57
C ALA A 55 -6.34 15.95 21.13
N SER A 56 -5.29 16.52 20.54
CA SER A 56 -5.28 17.92 20.06
C SER A 56 -6.02 18.13 18.73
N LEU A 57 -6.40 17.06 18.02
CA LEU A 57 -7.33 17.14 16.90
C LEU A 57 -8.75 17.33 17.42
N THR A 58 -9.14 18.58 17.66
CA THR A 58 -10.54 18.96 17.96
C THR A 58 -11.51 18.31 16.97
N MET A 59 -12.64 17.78 17.45
CA MET A 59 -13.63 17.02 16.65
C MET A 59 -14.05 17.73 15.35
N SER A 60 -14.08 19.07 15.33
CA SER A 60 -14.42 19.87 14.14
C SER A 60 -13.36 19.81 13.04
N HIS A 61 -12.07 19.78 13.40
CA HIS A 61 -10.96 19.58 12.45
C HIS A 61 -10.73 18.10 12.15
N ALA A 62 -11.02 17.20 13.09
CA ALA A 62 -10.86 15.76 12.94
C ALA A 62 -11.88 15.15 11.96
N ARG A 63 -13.12 15.67 11.90
CA ARG A 63 -14.21 15.12 11.07
C ARG A 63 -13.85 14.94 9.58
N PRO A 64 -13.29 15.94 8.86
CA PRO A 64 -12.86 15.72 7.48
C PRO A 64 -11.67 14.76 7.36
N HIS A 65 -10.80 14.66 8.37
CA HIS A 65 -9.70 13.69 8.36
C HIS A 65 -10.18 12.27 8.62
N LEU A 66 -11.17 12.08 9.50
CA LEU A 66 -11.80 10.80 9.79
C LEU A 66 -12.60 10.28 8.60
N LEU A 67 -13.39 11.13 7.94
CA LEU A 67 -14.12 10.75 6.71
C LEU A 67 -13.15 10.32 5.59
N ARG A 68 -11.98 10.93 5.51
CA ARG A 68 -10.94 10.54 4.53
C ARG A 68 -10.25 9.24 4.90
N LEU A 69 -9.91 9.07 6.18
CA LEU A 69 -9.25 7.87 6.67
C LEU A 69 -10.19 6.67 6.57
N THR A 70 -11.46 6.84 6.91
CA THR A 70 -12.51 5.83 6.66
C THR A 70 -12.68 5.55 5.17
N GLY A 71 -12.66 6.56 4.30
CA GLY A 71 -12.64 6.35 2.84
C GLY A 71 -11.42 5.55 2.35
N LEU A 72 -10.22 5.80 2.90
CA LEU A 72 -9.01 5.04 2.57
C LEU A 72 -9.03 3.62 3.13
N LEU A 73 -9.56 3.43 4.34
CA LEU A 73 -9.76 2.11 4.96
C LEU A 73 -10.81 1.29 4.19
N ALA A 74 -11.84 1.95 3.65
CA ALA A 74 -12.87 1.32 2.84
C ALA A 74 -12.42 1.07 1.38
N ALA A 75 -11.30 1.67 0.94
CA ALA A 75 -10.85 1.58 -0.44
C ALA A 75 -10.55 0.13 -0.88
N PRO A 76 -9.86 -0.73 -0.10
CA PRO A 76 -9.66 -2.14 -0.47
C PRO A 76 -10.97 -2.90 -0.64
N LEU A 77 -11.96 -2.62 0.21
CA LEU A 77 -13.29 -3.22 0.09
C LEU A 77 -13.99 -2.74 -1.19
N ALA A 78 -13.98 -1.44 -1.46
CA ALA A 78 -14.54 -0.87 -2.68
C ALA A 78 -13.85 -1.42 -3.95
N PHE A 79 -12.53 -1.60 -3.93
CA PHE A 79 -11.78 -2.21 -5.02
C PHE A 79 -12.09 -3.69 -5.18
N GLY A 80 -12.20 -4.44 -4.08
CA GLY A 80 -12.62 -5.84 -4.09
C GLY A 80 -14.02 -6.01 -4.66
N VAL A 81 -14.98 -5.19 -4.24
CA VAL A 81 -16.35 -5.19 -4.78
C VAL A 81 -16.37 -4.82 -6.26
N ALA A 82 -15.58 -3.82 -6.68
CA ALA A 82 -15.49 -3.44 -8.09
C ALA A 82 -14.89 -4.57 -8.96
N LEU A 83 -13.83 -5.23 -8.47
CA LEU A 83 -13.23 -6.40 -9.13
C LEU A 83 -14.24 -7.54 -9.23
N ALA A 84 -14.92 -7.88 -8.14
CA ALA A 84 -15.93 -8.94 -8.11
C ALA A 84 -17.10 -8.63 -9.05
N ALA A 85 -17.60 -7.39 -9.06
CA ALA A 85 -18.68 -6.98 -9.96
C ALA A 85 -18.26 -7.07 -11.43
N LEU A 86 -17.07 -6.59 -11.78
CA LEU A 86 -16.56 -6.67 -13.15
C LEU A 86 -16.28 -8.10 -13.58
N ALA A 87 -15.73 -8.94 -12.69
CA ALA A 87 -15.53 -10.35 -12.96
C ALA A 87 -16.88 -11.06 -13.19
N SER A 88 -17.89 -10.82 -12.35
CA SER A 88 -19.24 -11.37 -12.53
C SER A 88 -19.89 -10.93 -13.84
N VAL A 89 -19.76 -9.65 -14.22
CA VAL A 89 -20.27 -9.14 -15.50
C VAL A 89 -19.55 -9.81 -16.67
N ALA A 90 -18.23 -9.91 -16.62
CA ALA A 90 -17.45 -10.55 -17.67
C ALA A 90 -17.77 -12.05 -17.81
N VAL A 91 -17.94 -12.77 -16.70
CA VAL A 91 -18.40 -14.16 -16.70
C VAL A 91 -19.80 -14.27 -17.30
N ALA A 92 -20.74 -13.39 -16.93
CA ALA A 92 -22.10 -13.40 -17.46
C ALA A 92 -22.12 -13.13 -18.98
N VAL A 93 -21.36 -12.13 -19.44
CA VAL A 93 -21.23 -11.82 -20.87
C VAL A 93 -20.61 -12.97 -21.66
N LEU A 94 -19.58 -13.62 -21.10
CA LEU A 94 -18.94 -14.76 -21.72
C LEU A 94 -19.81 -16.01 -21.71
N GLY A 95 -20.62 -16.20 -20.66
CA GLY A 95 -21.60 -17.28 -20.56
C GLY A 95 -22.71 -17.16 -21.61
N LEU A 96 -23.09 -15.94 -21.99
CA LEU A 96 -24.07 -15.70 -23.06
C LEU A 96 -23.51 -16.01 -24.47
N LEU A 97 -22.20 -16.14 -24.63
CA LEU A 97 -21.55 -16.51 -25.91
C LEU A 97 -21.50 -18.04 -26.11
N GLU A 98 -22.48 -18.76 -25.54
CA GLU A 98 -22.67 -20.22 -25.53
C GLU A 98 -21.99 -20.95 -26.69
N GLY A 99 -20.84 -21.57 -26.39
CA GLY A 99 -20.00 -22.29 -27.34
C GLY A 99 -18.66 -22.73 -26.75
N PHE A 100 -18.20 -22.08 -25.69
CA PHE A 100 -16.98 -22.46 -24.98
C PHE A 100 -17.32 -23.47 -23.86
N GLY A 101 -17.05 -24.75 -24.10
CA GLY A 101 -17.35 -25.84 -23.17
C GLY A 101 -16.71 -25.72 -21.79
N TYR A 102 -17.19 -26.53 -20.85
CA TYR A 102 -16.89 -26.53 -19.40
C TYR A 102 -15.39 -26.49 -19.03
N ARG A 103 -14.49 -27.03 -19.88
CA ARG A 103 -13.03 -27.00 -19.67
C ARG A 103 -12.39 -25.63 -19.94
N VAL A 104 -13.04 -24.77 -20.72
CA VAL A 104 -12.56 -23.41 -20.99
C VAL A 104 -12.92 -22.47 -19.83
N GLY A 105 -13.96 -22.80 -19.05
CA GLY A 105 -14.48 -21.95 -17.96
C GLY A 105 -13.45 -21.56 -16.89
N TYR A 106 -12.58 -22.49 -16.47
CA TYR A 106 -11.55 -22.20 -15.47
C TYR A 106 -10.46 -21.25 -15.99
N ARG A 107 -9.96 -21.45 -17.21
CA ARG A 107 -9.01 -20.50 -17.83
C ARG A 107 -9.67 -19.16 -18.16
N LEU A 108 -10.97 -19.17 -18.45
CA LEU A 108 -11.74 -17.95 -18.66
C LEU A 108 -11.80 -17.11 -17.38
N ALA A 109 -11.97 -17.73 -16.21
CA ALA A 109 -12.01 -17.01 -14.94
C ALA A 109 -10.70 -16.24 -14.66
N ASP A 110 -9.54 -16.86 -14.91
CA ASP A 110 -8.24 -16.19 -14.75
C ASP A 110 -8.08 -15.01 -15.70
N VAL A 111 -8.45 -15.18 -16.98
CA VAL A 111 -8.41 -14.12 -17.99
C VAL A 111 -9.39 -12.99 -17.66
N VAL A 112 -10.57 -13.32 -17.11
CA VAL A 112 -11.57 -12.35 -16.68
C VAL A 112 -11.06 -11.53 -15.49
N ILE A 113 -10.43 -12.17 -14.51
CA ILE A 113 -9.81 -11.47 -13.37
C ILE A 113 -8.72 -10.54 -13.89
N ALA A 114 -7.82 -11.02 -14.76
CA ALA A 114 -6.79 -10.21 -15.40
C ALA A 114 -7.37 -8.98 -16.13
N ALA A 115 -8.40 -9.21 -16.94
CA ALA A 115 -9.07 -8.17 -17.73
C ALA A 115 -9.78 -7.15 -16.83
N SER A 116 -10.35 -7.58 -15.70
CA SER A 116 -11.02 -6.70 -14.74
C SER A 116 -10.04 -5.83 -13.92
N VAL A 117 -8.80 -6.28 -13.72
CA VAL A 117 -7.78 -5.50 -13.00
C VAL A 117 -7.47 -4.19 -13.73
N VAL A 118 -7.42 -4.21 -15.06
CA VAL A 118 -7.09 -3.04 -15.89
C VAL A 118 -8.07 -1.86 -15.68
N PRO A 119 -9.39 -1.99 -15.90
CA PRO A 119 -10.33 -0.89 -15.70
C PRO A 119 -10.39 -0.44 -14.23
N VAL A 120 -10.27 -1.35 -13.26
CA VAL A 120 -10.21 -0.97 -11.85
C VAL A 120 -8.94 -0.15 -11.57
N ALA A 121 -7.78 -0.58 -12.07
CA ALA A 121 -6.53 0.15 -11.95
C ALA A 121 -6.60 1.55 -12.62
N VAL A 122 -7.24 1.67 -13.78
CA VAL A 122 -7.48 2.97 -14.42
C VAL A 122 -8.38 3.86 -13.54
N GLY A 123 -9.44 3.28 -12.97
CA GLY A 123 -10.32 3.96 -12.02
C GLY A 123 -9.58 4.44 -10.78
N THR A 124 -8.67 3.62 -10.23
CA THR A 124 -7.86 4.01 -9.07
C THR A 124 -6.81 5.05 -9.40
N VAL A 125 -6.21 5.02 -10.60
CA VAL A 125 -5.34 6.11 -11.09
C VAL A 125 -6.09 7.42 -11.12
N TRP A 126 -7.31 7.43 -11.69
CA TRP A 126 -8.14 8.63 -11.75
C TRP A 126 -8.51 9.13 -10.35
N MET A 127 -8.93 8.22 -9.46
CA MET A 127 -9.26 8.55 -8.07
C MET A 127 -8.05 9.09 -7.31
N ALA A 128 -6.90 8.42 -7.38
CA ALA A 128 -5.64 8.84 -6.76
C ALA A 128 -5.20 10.23 -7.23
N ARG A 129 -5.33 10.51 -8.54
CA ARG A 129 -5.05 11.84 -9.09
C ARG A 129 -6.03 12.87 -8.53
N ARG A 130 -7.32 12.57 -8.46
CA ARG A 130 -8.34 13.49 -7.94
C ARG A 130 -8.11 13.80 -6.45
N THR A 131 -7.84 12.78 -5.64
CA THR A 131 -7.53 12.90 -4.21
C THR A 131 -6.22 13.66 -3.99
N GLY A 132 -5.17 13.33 -4.75
CA GLY A 132 -3.90 14.03 -4.74
C GLY A 132 -4.01 15.50 -5.16
N ARG A 133 -5.02 15.85 -5.96
CA ARG A 133 -5.25 17.21 -6.45
C ARG A 133 -6.00 18.13 -5.47
N ARG A 134 -6.85 17.58 -4.60
CA ARG A 134 -7.78 18.38 -3.80
C ARG A 134 -7.42 18.49 -2.32
N GLU A 135 -6.54 17.64 -1.81
CA GLU A 135 -6.47 17.43 -0.36
C GLU A 135 -5.06 17.52 0.23
N HIS A 136 -4.96 18.06 1.45
CA HIS A 136 -3.80 17.98 2.32
C HIS A 136 -3.90 16.73 3.22
N ILE A 137 -3.53 15.57 2.69
CA ILE A 137 -3.27 14.38 3.53
C ILE A 137 -1.90 14.57 4.14
N ALA A 138 -1.80 14.62 5.47
CA ALA A 138 -0.52 14.62 6.17
C ALA A 138 0.22 13.29 5.87
N ALA A 139 1.45 13.37 5.35
CA ALA A 139 2.31 12.21 5.08
C ALA A 139 1.64 11.06 4.26
N PRO A 140 1.24 11.29 3.00
CA PRO A 140 0.56 10.29 2.17
C PRO A 140 1.38 9.01 1.94
N ILE A 141 2.70 9.11 2.02
CA ILE A 141 3.64 8.00 1.87
C ILE A 141 3.45 6.95 2.97
N PHE A 142 3.01 7.36 4.17
CA PHE A 142 2.76 6.45 5.29
C PHE A 142 1.27 6.11 5.40
N VAL A 143 0.40 7.13 5.43
CA VAL A 143 -1.03 6.95 5.74
C VAL A 143 -1.73 6.07 4.72
N VAL A 144 -1.40 6.18 3.43
CA VAL A 144 -2.09 5.45 2.37
C VAL A 144 -1.74 3.95 2.40
N PRO A 145 -0.47 3.52 2.38
CA PRO A 145 -0.14 2.11 2.54
C PRO A 145 -0.68 1.50 3.83
N THR A 146 -0.60 2.23 4.96
CA THR A 146 -1.11 1.72 6.25
C THR A 146 -2.62 1.50 6.19
N ALA A 147 -3.39 2.47 5.69
CA ALA A 147 -4.84 2.35 5.58
C ALA A 147 -5.24 1.22 4.63
N LEU A 148 -4.54 1.05 3.50
CA LEU A 148 -4.81 -0.04 2.56
C LEU A 148 -4.47 -1.40 3.16
N ALA A 149 -3.31 -1.53 3.84
CA ALA A 149 -2.93 -2.78 4.49
C ALA A 149 -3.92 -3.17 5.60
N LEU A 150 -4.34 -2.21 6.43
CA LEU A 150 -5.37 -2.44 7.45
C LEU A 150 -6.72 -2.82 6.82
N GLY A 151 -7.10 -2.19 5.71
CA GLY A 151 -8.31 -2.56 4.98
C GLY A 151 -8.23 -3.97 4.39
N ILE A 152 -7.09 -4.38 3.83
CA ILE A 152 -6.88 -5.76 3.35
C ILE A 152 -7.01 -6.76 4.49
N VAL A 153 -6.37 -6.49 5.63
CA VAL A 153 -6.46 -7.36 6.83
C VAL A 153 -7.89 -7.41 7.37
N ALA A 154 -8.59 -6.28 7.40
CA ALA A 154 -9.99 -6.22 7.82
C ALA A 154 -10.89 -7.05 6.89
N VAL A 155 -10.72 -6.94 5.57
CA VAL A 155 -11.49 -7.75 4.62
C VAL A 155 -11.12 -9.24 4.74
N ALA A 156 -9.85 -9.56 4.95
CA ALA A 156 -9.38 -10.93 5.17
C ALA A 156 -9.92 -11.58 6.45
N SER A 157 -10.30 -10.77 7.44
CA SER A 157 -10.91 -11.24 8.70
C SER A 157 -12.39 -11.61 8.60
N LEU A 158 -13.06 -11.23 7.50
CA LEU A 158 -14.46 -11.55 7.26
C LEU A 158 -14.56 -12.96 6.70
N GLN A 159 -15.26 -13.88 7.37
CA GLN A 159 -15.22 -15.32 7.05
C GLN A 159 -15.44 -15.64 5.56
N TYR A 160 -16.52 -15.16 4.93
CA TYR A 160 -16.81 -15.44 3.51
C TYR A 160 -15.93 -14.67 2.52
N ILE A 161 -15.51 -13.45 2.86
CA ILE A 161 -14.75 -12.59 1.94
C ILE A 161 -13.25 -12.89 2.03
N GLY A 162 -12.79 -13.22 3.22
CA GLY A 162 -11.42 -13.66 3.50
C GLY A 162 -11.09 -14.92 2.73
N GLU A 163 -11.98 -15.92 2.73
CA GLU A 163 -11.83 -17.13 1.91
C GLU A 163 -11.68 -16.83 0.41
N ALA A 164 -12.31 -15.77 -0.10
CA ALA A 164 -12.21 -15.35 -1.50
C ALA A 164 -10.92 -14.54 -1.79
N LEU A 165 -10.34 -13.91 -0.78
CA LEU A 165 -9.06 -13.21 -0.91
C LEU A 165 -7.88 -14.16 -0.78
N GLY A 166 -7.90 -15.07 0.19
CA GLY A 166 -6.84 -16.01 0.45
C GLY A 166 -7.26 -16.98 1.55
N GLU A 167 -6.90 -18.25 1.40
CA GLU A 167 -7.46 -19.29 2.26
C GLU A 167 -6.94 -19.25 3.71
N THR A 168 -5.75 -18.67 3.92
CA THR A 168 -5.14 -18.56 5.25
C THR A 168 -4.96 -17.09 5.66
N TRP A 169 -5.67 -16.72 6.72
CA TRP A 169 -5.65 -15.35 7.26
C TRP A 169 -4.24 -14.91 7.69
N TRP A 170 -3.43 -15.80 8.28
CA TRP A 170 -2.07 -15.47 8.71
C TRP A 170 -1.11 -15.24 7.53
N ALA A 171 -1.22 -16.06 6.47
CA ALA A 171 -0.45 -15.85 5.25
C ALA A 171 -0.82 -14.51 4.59
N THR A 172 -2.11 -14.19 4.55
CA THR A 172 -2.61 -12.90 4.07
C THR A 172 -2.08 -11.73 4.89
N LEU A 173 -2.03 -11.87 6.22
CA LEU A 173 -1.50 -10.86 7.12
C LEU A 173 0.01 -10.63 6.90
N MET A 174 0.81 -11.69 6.87
CA MET A 174 2.26 -11.59 6.65
C MET A 174 2.61 -11.04 5.27
N SER A 175 1.89 -11.49 4.24
CA SER A 175 1.97 -10.98 2.88
C SER A 175 1.62 -9.49 2.83
N SER A 176 0.55 -9.06 3.50
CA SER A 176 0.14 -7.65 3.59
C SER A 176 1.18 -6.77 4.32
N LEU A 177 1.82 -7.28 5.37
CA LEU A 177 2.92 -6.59 6.06
C LEU A 177 4.15 -6.43 5.16
N CYS A 178 4.50 -7.47 4.41
CA CYS A 178 5.58 -7.44 3.43
C CYS A 178 5.28 -6.39 2.34
N TRP A 179 4.07 -6.43 1.78
CA TRP A 179 3.58 -5.47 0.80
C TRP A 179 3.66 -4.03 1.32
N TYR A 180 3.20 -3.80 2.55
CA TYR A 180 3.25 -2.51 3.20
C TYR A 180 4.68 -1.97 3.30
N ALA A 181 5.60 -2.77 3.84
CA ALA A 181 7.00 -2.37 4.03
C ALA A 181 7.69 -2.07 2.70
N ALA A 182 7.47 -2.91 1.68
CA ALA A 182 8.08 -2.75 0.38
C ALA A 182 7.48 -1.55 -0.39
N THR A 183 6.17 -1.35 -0.33
CA THR A 183 5.48 -0.18 -0.92
C THR A 183 5.92 1.11 -0.25
N PHE A 184 6.12 1.10 1.06
CA PHE A 184 6.65 2.24 1.79
C PHE A 184 8.08 2.61 1.34
N ALA A 185 8.98 1.62 1.25
CA ALA A 185 10.34 1.81 0.76
C ALA A 185 10.37 2.33 -0.69
N LEU A 186 9.50 1.79 -1.55
CA LEU A 186 9.40 2.23 -2.94
C LEU A 186 8.84 3.66 -3.05
N ALA A 187 7.79 3.98 -2.30
CA ALA A 187 7.17 5.30 -2.29
C ALA A 187 8.15 6.39 -1.81
N THR A 188 8.95 6.09 -0.78
CA THR A 188 9.99 7.01 -0.29
C THR A 188 11.12 7.20 -1.31
N GLY A 189 11.63 6.11 -1.89
CA GLY A 189 12.66 6.16 -2.93
C GLY A 189 12.20 6.91 -4.19
N GLY A 190 10.99 6.60 -4.67
CA GLY A 190 10.39 7.25 -5.83
C GLY A 190 10.12 8.75 -5.61
N ALA A 191 9.62 9.13 -4.43
CA ALA A 191 9.44 10.54 -4.08
C ALA A 191 10.79 11.28 -4.06
N ALA A 192 11.84 10.68 -3.49
CA ALA A 192 13.19 11.26 -3.47
C ALA A 192 13.77 11.43 -4.89
N LEU A 193 13.52 10.48 -5.80
CA LEU A 193 13.95 10.60 -7.21
C LEU A 193 13.22 11.71 -7.95
N ILE A 194 11.91 11.88 -7.71
CA ILE A 194 11.11 12.98 -8.29
C ILE A 194 11.63 14.33 -7.78
N GLN A 195 11.95 14.45 -6.49
CA GLN A 195 12.50 15.68 -5.91
C GLN A 195 13.86 16.06 -6.52
N ARG A 196 14.64 15.08 -6.99
CA ARG A 196 15.92 15.28 -7.69
C ARG A 196 15.78 15.54 -9.19
N ALA A 197 14.57 15.89 -9.67
CA ALA A 197 14.26 16.12 -11.08
C ALA A 197 14.52 14.92 -12.02
N ARG A 198 14.69 13.69 -11.50
CA ARG A 198 14.89 12.47 -12.29
C ARG A 198 13.56 11.77 -12.56
N THR A 199 12.65 12.46 -13.24
CA THR A 199 11.27 11.99 -13.43
C THR A 199 11.17 10.66 -14.19
N GLY A 200 11.98 10.47 -15.24
CA GLY A 200 12.02 9.21 -16.01
C GLY A 200 12.48 8.02 -15.16
N ALA A 201 13.61 8.19 -14.45
CA ALA A 201 14.12 7.15 -13.55
C ALA A 201 13.13 6.83 -12.41
N ALA A 202 12.44 7.85 -11.86
CA ALA A 202 11.42 7.62 -10.85
C ALA A 202 10.26 6.77 -11.39
N TRP A 203 9.79 7.01 -12.62
CA TRP A 203 8.75 6.19 -13.23
C TRP A 203 9.19 4.74 -13.43
N MET A 204 10.39 4.53 -13.97
CA MET A 204 10.92 3.17 -14.15
C MET A 204 11.06 2.45 -12.81
N VAL A 205 11.64 3.10 -11.80
CA VAL A 205 11.80 2.52 -10.46
C VAL A 205 10.44 2.19 -9.84
N MET A 206 9.47 3.09 -9.93
CA MET A 206 8.12 2.85 -9.38
C MET A 206 7.37 1.74 -10.13
N ALA A 207 7.52 1.65 -11.46
CA ALA A 207 6.87 0.60 -12.25
C ALA A 207 7.50 -0.77 -12.00
N LEU A 208 8.83 -0.89 -12.16
CA LEU A 208 9.56 -2.14 -11.92
C LEU A 208 9.48 -2.56 -10.45
N GLY A 209 9.64 -1.60 -9.54
CA GLY A 209 9.48 -1.83 -8.11
C GLY A 209 8.06 -2.26 -7.74
N GLY A 210 7.03 -1.69 -8.37
CA GLY A 210 5.65 -2.10 -8.16
C GLY A 210 5.41 -3.57 -8.53
N VAL A 211 5.93 -4.02 -9.67
CA VAL A 211 5.87 -5.43 -10.09
C VAL A 211 6.68 -6.31 -9.14
N ALA A 212 7.88 -5.89 -8.75
CA ALA A 212 8.73 -6.63 -7.82
C ALA A 212 8.11 -6.76 -6.41
N ILE A 213 7.39 -5.74 -5.93
CA ILE A 213 6.64 -5.81 -4.67
C ILE A 213 5.55 -6.88 -4.75
N LEU A 214 4.78 -6.90 -5.84
CA LEU A 214 3.69 -7.85 -6.02
C LEU A 214 4.23 -9.28 -6.10
N GLU A 215 5.31 -9.48 -6.85
CA GLU A 215 6.02 -10.77 -6.91
C GLU A 215 6.51 -11.21 -5.53
N LEU A 216 7.24 -10.35 -4.81
CA LEU A 216 7.73 -10.62 -3.46
C LEU A 216 6.58 -10.98 -2.50
N THR A 217 5.48 -10.25 -2.58
CA THR A 217 4.31 -10.42 -1.73
C THR A 217 3.61 -11.76 -1.97
N CYS A 218 3.46 -12.15 -3.24
CA CYS A 218 2.95 -13.46 -3.64
C CYS A 218 3.94 -14.58 -3.28
N THR A 219 5.24 -14.38 -3.47
CA THR A 219 6.28 -15.34 -3.07
C THR A 219 6.19 -15.62 -1.57
N VAL A 220 6.12 -14.58 -0.73
CA VAL A 220 5.97 -14.72 0.73
C VAL A 220 4.70 -15.49 1.08
N TYR A 221 3.58 -15.16 0.43
CA TYR A 221 2.33 -15.89 0.67
C TYR A 221 2.46 -17.37 0.31
N VAL A 222 2.95 -17.69 -0.89
CA VAL A 222 3.13 -19.08 -1.36
C VAL A 222 4.05 -19.84 -0.43
N LEU A 223 5.18 -19.26 -0.01
CA LEU A 223 6.10 -19.88 0.96
C LEU A 223 5.48 -20.12 2.34
N LEU A 224 4.42 -19.41 2.72
CA LEU A 224 3.72 -19.66 3.99
C LEU A 224 2.67 -20.77 3.85
N VAL A 225 2.10 -20.97 2.67
CA VAL A 225 1.01 -21.93 2.44
C VAL A 225 1.45 -23.20 1.71
N HIS A 226 2.69 -23.26 1.22
CA HIS A 226 3.13 -24.31 0.29
C HIS A 226 2.93 -25.73 0.82
N ARG A 227 3.11 -25.95 2.14
CA ARG A 227 2.88 -27.28 2.76
C ARG A 227 1.41 -27.66 2.80
N SER A 228 0.52 -26.69 2.98
CA SER A 228 -0.92 -26.92 3.06
C SER A 228 -1.52 -27.27 1.69
N TYR A 229 -0.97 -26.73 0.60
CA TYR A 229 -1.44 -26.96 -0.77
C TYR A 229 -0.60 -27.97 -1.57
N GLY A 230 0.43 -28.56 -0.95
CA GLY A 230 1.36 -29.45 -1.68
C GLY A 230 2.14 -28.73 -2.79
N LEU A 231 2.28 -27.41 -2.71
CA LEU A 231 3.00 -26.61 -3.69
C LEU A 231 4.51 -26.77 -3.49
N PRO A 232 5.29 -26.97 -4.56
CA PRO A 232 6.74 -26.96 -4.47
C PRO A 232 7.22 -25.53 -4.16
N SER A 233 8.23 -25.38 -3.31
CA SER A 233 8.78 -24.04 -2.97
C SER A 233 9.34 -23.29 -4.18
N SER A 234 9.75 -24.02 -5.24
CA SER A 234 10.17 -23.44 -6.52
C SER A 234 9.05 -22.68 -7.24
N SER A 235 7.78 -23.01 -6.99
CA SER A 235 6.63 -22.31 -7.57
C SER A 235 6.33 -20.95 -6.94
N ALA A 236 7.01 -20.61 -5.83
CA ALA A 236 6.79 -19.34 -5.15
C ALA A 236 7.27 -18.14 -5.99
N PHE A 237 8.34 -18.34 -6.76
CA PHE A 237 8.85 -17.33 -7.70
C PHE A 237 8.16 -17.46 -9.05
N GLY A 238 7.71 -16.34 -9.60
CA GLY A 238 6.83 -16.28 -10.76
C GLY A 238 5.36 -16.46 -10.41
N ALA A 239 5.01 -16.49 -9.11
CA ALA A 239 3.63 -16.75 -8.69
C ALA A 239 2.69 -15.60 -9.10
N TYR A 240 3.13 -14.35 -8.95
CA TYR A 240 2.32 -13.20 -9.30
C TYR A 240 1.94 -13.15 -10.79
N PRO A 241 2.88 -13.19 -11.77
CA PRO A 241 2.52 -13.12 -13.18
C PRO A 241 1.70 -14.32 -13.62
N VAL A 242 1.95 -15.52 -13.08
CA VAL A 242 1.16 -16.72 -13.42
C VAL A 242 -0.30 -16.56 -12.98
N VAL A 243 -0.55 -16.14 -11.73
CA VAL A 243 -1.94 -15.95 -11.25
C VAL A 243 -2.63 -14.77 -11.92
N ILE A 244 -1.91 -13.66 -12.16
CA ILE A 244 -2.55 -12.48 -12.76
C ILE A 244 -2.80 -12.63 -14.25
N THR A 245 -1.94 -13.31 -15.00
CA THR A 245 -2.11 -13.41 -16.45
C THR A 245 -2.79 -14.72 -16.88
N GLY A 246 -2.81 -15.73 -16.01
CA GLY A 246 -3.18 -17.10 -16.38
C GLY A 246 -2.19 -17.77 -17.34
N ILE A 247 -1.06 -17.11 -17.66
CA ILE A 247 -0.03 -17.63 -18.56
C ILE A 247 1.12 -18.16 -17.72
N ASP A 248 1.31 -19.48 -17.76
CA ASP A 248 2.52 -20.11 -17.26
C ASP A 248 3.48 -20.42 -18.42
N PRO A 249 4.58 -19.66 -18.57
CA PRO A 249 5.59 -19.92 -19.60
C PRO A 249 6.49 -21.13 -19.25
N GLY A 250 6.04 -22.04 -18.39
CA GLY A 250 6.81 -23.16 -17.87
C GLY A 250 7.68 -22.80 -16.67
N LEU A 251 7.39 -21.68 -16.00
CA LEU A 251 8.11 -21.25 -14.79
C LEU A 251 7.62 -22.02 -13.56
N VAL A 252 6.32 -22.32 -13.51
CA VAL A 252 5.67 -22.95 -12.35
C VAL A 252 5.27 -24.40 -12.65
N GLY A 253 4.82 -24.68 -13.87
CA GLY A 253 4.44 -26.01 -14.37
C GLY A 253 3.01 -26.42 -14.01
N ALA A 254 2.81 -27.74 -13.82
CA ALA A 254 1.53 -28.33 -13.43
C ALA A 254 0.79 -27.67 -12.23
N PRO A 255 1.45 -27.07 -11.20
CA PRO A 255 0.73 -26.47 -10.08
C PRO A 255 0.11 -25.09 -10.34
N ALA A 256 0.09 -24.56 -11.58
CA ALA A 256 -0.51 -23.25 -11.85
C ALA A 256 -1.97 -23.11 -11.38
N GLY A 257 -2.78 -24.17 -11.50
CA GLY A 257 -4.16 -24.18 -10.99
C GLY A 257 -4.24 -24.13 -9.46
N GLN A 258 -3.38 -24.89 -8.76
CA GLN A 258 -3.29 -24.87 -7.29
C GLN A 258 -2.77 -23.52 -6.78
N LEU A 259 -1.92 -22.86 -7.56
CA LEU A 259 -1.39 -21.54 -7.25
C LEU A 259 -2.49 -20.47 -7.34
N ALA A 260 -3.30 -20.51 -8.40
CA ALA A 260 -4.47 -19.65 -8.57
C ALA A 260 -5.50 -19.89 -7.46
N GLU A 261 -5.72 -21.15 -7.08
CA GLU A 261 -6.60 -21.53 -5.97
C GLU A 261 -6.08 -21.05 -4.60
N ALA A 262 -4.77 -21.11 -4.36
CA ALA A 262 -4.18 -20.66 -3.10
C ALA A 262 -4.19 -19.13 -2.94
N LEU A 263 -3.93 -18.39 -4.03
CA LEU A 263 -3.80 -16.92 -4.03
C LEU A 263 -5.11 -16.19 -4.33
N LYS A 264 -6.07 -16.81 -5.02
CA LYS A 264 -7.41 -16.29 -5.32
C LYS A 264 -7.38 -14.82 -5.77
N GLY A 265 -8.18 -13.95 -5.14
CA GLY A 265 -8.28 -12.53 -5.46
C GLY A 265 -7.15 -11.65 -4.89
N LEU A 266 -6.26 -12.18 -4.05
CA LEU A 266 -5.22 -11.37 -3.38
C LEU A 266 -4.30 -10.63 -4.38
N PRO A 267 -3.75 -11.27 -5.43
CA PRO A 267 -2.88 -10.59 -6.39
C PRO A 267 -3.58 -9.41 -7.09
N ALA A 268 -4.84 -9.58 -7.48
CA ALA A 268 -5.62 -8.55 -8.15
C ALA A 268 -5.86 -7.35 -7.21
N LEU A 269 -6.27 -7.61 -5.96
CA LEU A 269 -6.49 -6.56 -4.97
C LEU A 269 -5.19 -5.79 -4.66
N LEU A 270 -4.09 -6.49 -4.42
CA LEU A 270 -2.79 -5.89 -4.16
C LEU A 270 -2.29 -5.05 -5.35
N THR A 271 -2.53 -5.50 -6.58
CA THR A 271 -2.18 -4.75 -7.79
C THR A 271 -2.87 -3.40 -7.81
N VAL A 272 -4.19 -3.40 -7.58
CA VAL A 272 -5.01 -2.18 -7.56
C VAL A 272 -4.57 -1.23 -6.44
N CYS A 273 -4.33 -1.76 -5.24
CA CYS A 273 -3.82 -0.99 -4.09
C CYS A 273 -2.43 -0.39 -4.36
N THR A 274 -1.54 -1.14 -5.03
CA THR A 274 -0.20 -0.68 -5.41
C THR A 274 -0.29 0.46 -6.41
N VAL A 275 -1.08 0.30 -7.48
CA VAL A 275 -1.30 1.33 -8.51
C VAL A 275 -1.87 2.60 -7.89
N PHE A 276 -2.87 2.47 -7.02
CA PHE A 276 -3.46 3.61 -6.30
C PHE A 276 -2.41 4.37 -5.49
N THR A 277 -1.65 3.65 -4.67
CA THR A 277 -0.62 4.21 -3.78
C THR A 277 0.46 4.93 -4.55
N LEU A 278 1.06 4.28 -5.55
CA LEU A 278 2.13 4.85 -6.35
C LEU A 278 1.66 6.08 -7.14
N THR A 279 0.46 6.03 -7.72
CA THR A 279 -0.12 7.17 -8.44
C THR A 279 -0.32 8.37 -7.52
N LEU A 280 -0.82 8.15 -6.30
CA LEU A 280 -1.04 9.21 -5.33
C LEU A 280 0.29 9.86 -4.92
N VAL A 281 1.31 9.05 -4.64
CA VAL A 281 2.66 9.51 -4.28
C VAL A 281 3.28 10.33 -5.41
N ILE A 282 3.23 9.85 -6.65
CA ILE A 282 3.77 10.55 -7.83
C ILE A 282 3.04 11.89 -8.04
N THR A 283 1.70 11.88 -7.96
CA THR A 283 0.89 13.10 -8.16
C THR A 283 1.23 14.17 -7.11
N ARG A 284 1.46 13.76 -5.87
CA ARG A 284 1.87 14.63 -4.77
C ARG A 284 3.28 15.18 -4.95
N ALA A 285 4.26 14.31 -5.23
CA ALA A 285 5.66 14.69 -5.39
C ALA A 285 5.83 15.70 -6.53
N LYS A 286 5.15 15.49 -7.67
CA LYS A 286 5.14 16.45 -8.78
C LYS A 286 4.60 17.82 -8.40
N ARG A 287 3.54 17.87 -7.58
CA ARG A 287 2.96 19.15 -7.13
C ARG A 287 3.87 19.93 -6.19
N GLN A 288 4.49 19.24 -5.24
CA GLN A 288 5.45 19.87 -4.33
C GLN A 288 6.62 20.48 -5.08
N HIS A 289 7.09 19.82 -6.15
CA HIS A 289 8.12 20.36 -7.02
C HIS A 289 7.64 21.57 -7.84
N ALA A 290 6.37 21.57 -8.28
CA ALA A 290 5.79 22.64 -9.10
C ALA A 290 5.41 23.90 -8.31
N THR A 291 5.21 23.83 -6.99
CA THR A 291 5.04 25.02 -6.15
C THR A 291 6.41 25.60 -5.81
N PRO A 292 6.85 26.71 -6.45
CA PRO A 292 8.06 27.39 -6.02
C PRO A 292 7.90 27.82 -4.56
N LYS A 293 8.94 27.61 -3.76
CA LYS A 293 9.02 28.11 -2.39
C LYS A 293 8.84 29.63 -2.49
N SER A 294 7.67 30.12 -2.09
CA SER A 294 7.40 31.56 -2.04
C SER A 294 8.56 32.23 -1.31
N ALA A 295 9.28 33.08 -2.02
CA ALA A 295 10.29 33.95 -1.46
C ALA A 295 9.58 34.95 -0.53
N SER A 296 9.38 34.54 0.71
CA SER A 296 8.84 35.32 1.81
C SER A 296 9.75 35.04 3.01
N ALA A 297 10.49 35.98 3.57
CA ALA A 297 10.40 37.43 3.50
C ALA A 297 11.82 38.02 3.54
N ALA A 298 12.10 38.97 2.65
CA ALA A 298 13.15 39.94 2.91
C ALA A 298 12.72 40.76 4.16
N PRO A 299 13.60 40.99 5.14
CA PRO A 299 13.27 41.85 6.26
C PRO A 299 12.97 43.25 5.73
N ARG A 300 11.76 43.75 5.99
CA ARG A 300 11.48 45.18 5.88
C ARG A 300 12.26 45.86 7.00
N THR A 301 13.43 46.40 6.66
CA THR A 301 14.12 47.38 7.49
C THR A 301 13.30 48.66 7.48
N SER A 302 12.77 49.04 8.63
CA SER A 302 12.34 50.40 8.96
C SER A 302 13.26 50.94 10.04
#